data_AF-A0A1C3XLH8-F1
#
_entry.id   AF-A0A1C3XLH8-F1
#
_cell.length_a   1.000
_cell.length_b   1.000
_cell.length_c   1.000
_cell.angle_alpha   90.00
_cell.angle_beta   90.00
_cell.angle_gamma   90.00
#
_symmetry.space_group_name_H-M   'P 1'
#
loop_
_entity.id
_entity.type
_entity.pdbx_description
1 polymer ?
#
loop_
_entity_poly.entity_id
_entity_poly.type
_entity_poly.pdbx_seq_one_letter_code
_entity_poly.pdbx_strand_id
1 'polypeptide(L)' 'MSNISLAERVQTSPAICMTAGCNNTADMEPDQDQGFCEACGGKTIVSALVLAGLI' A
#
# COMPACT_ATOMS: atom_id res chain seq x y z
N MET A 1 -9.28 -28.05 -10.51
CA MET A 1 -9.17 -26.91 -11.44
C MET A 1 -9.64 -25.69 -10.68
N SER A 2 -8.74 -25.04 -9.94
CA SER A 2 -9.07 -23.81 -9.20
C SER A 2 -9.01 -22.66 -10.19
N ASN A 3 -10.16 -22.05 -10.45
CA ASN A 3 -10.32 -20.90 -11.34
C ASN A 3 -9.55 -19.71 -10.75
N ILE A 4 -8.26 -19.59 -11.05
CA ILE A 4 -7.54 -18.33 -10.93
C ILE A 4 -8.10 -17.45 -12.03
N SER A 5 -9.08 -16.63 -11.67
CA SER A 5 -9.46 -15.46 -12.44
C SER A 5 -8.21 -14.60 -12.60
N LEU A 6 -7.61 -14.69 -13.80
CA LEU A 6 -6.67 -13.74 -14.34
C LEU A 6 -7.47 -12.48 -14.69
N ALA A 7 -7.86 -11.72 -13.67
CA ALA A 7 -7.92 -10.28 -13.89
C ALA A 7 -6.49 -9.86 -14.27
N GLU A 8 -6.33 -8.96 -15.24
CA GLU A 8 -5.15 -8.10 -15.29
C GLU A 8 -5.06 -7.38 -13.93
N ARG A 9 -4.42 -8.03 -12.96
CA ARG A 9 -4.39 -7.57 -11.58
C ARG A 9 -3.41 -6.40 -11.56
N VAL A 10 -3.93 -5.18 -11.49
CA VAL A 10 -3.19 -4.08 -10.87
C VAL A 10 -2.72 -4.65 -9.53
N GLN A 11 -1.42 -4.95 -9.43
CA GLN A 11 -0.90 -5.72 -8.32
C GLN A 11 -0.81 -4.77 -7.14
N THR A 12 -1.87 -4.70 -6.35
CA THR A 12 -1.85 -3.87 -5.15
C THR A 12 -1.19 -4.60 -3.99
N SER A 13 -0.52 -3.84 -3.14
CA SER A 13 0.05 -4.26 -1.87
C SER A 13 -0.59 -3.46 -0.74
N PRO A 14 -0.78 -4.07 0.45
CA PRO A 14 -1.11 -3.32 1.65
C PRO A 14 -0.08 -2.21 1.89
N ALA A 15 -0.56 -1.08 2.39
CA ALA A 15 0.24 0.09 2.73
C ALA A 15 -0.27 0.71 4.04
N ILE A 16 0.61 1.44 4.74
CA ILE A 16 0.28 2.10 6.01
C ILE A 16 0.82 3.54 6.04
N CYS A 17 0.06 4.44 6.66
CA CYS A 17 0.50 5.80 6.93
C CYS A 17 1.62 5.83 7.98
N MET A 18 2.75 6.45 7.65
CA MET A 18 3.92 6.55 8.53
C MET A 18 3.88 7.77 9.46
N THR A 19 2.82 8.59 9.40
CA THR A 19 2.63 9.69 10.36
C THR A 19 2.37 9.14 11.75
N ALA A 20 3.18 9.55 12.72
CA ALA A 20 3.03 9.13 14.12
C ALA A 20 1.60 9.37 14.63
N GLY A 21 0.97 8.33 15.15
CA GLY A 21 -0.41 8.37 15.66
C GLY A 21 -1.50 8.20 14.60
N CYS A 22 -1.15 8.05 13.31
CA CYS A 22 -2.11 7.70 12.25
C CYS A 22 -2.04 6.20 11.95
N ASN A 23 -3.15 5.47 12.14
CA ASN A 23 -3.23 4.02 11.90
C ASN A 23 -3.94 3.68 10.58
N ASN A 24 -4.04 4.64 9.65
CA ASN A 24 -4.74 4.43 8.40
C ASN A 24 -3.94 3.48 7.48
N THR A 25 -4.64 2.49 6.93
CA THR A 25 -4.11 1.57 5.92
C THR A 25 -4.77 1.84 4.57
N ALA A 26 -4.10 1.45 3.48
CA ALA A 26 -4.63 1.55 2.12
C ALA A 26 -4.06 0.42 1.25
N ASP A 27 -4.65 0.19 0.09
CA ASP A 27 -4.06 -0.61 -0.99
C ASP A 27 -3.38 0.33 -1.99
N MET A 28 -2.12 0.05 -2.33
CA MET A 28 -1.29 0.89 -3.20
C MET A 28 -0.44 0.03 -4.13
N GLU A 29 0.25 0.64 -5.09
CA GLU A 29 1.28 -0.07 -5.87
C GLU A 29 2.39 -0.61 -4.97
N PRO A 30 3.00 -1.77 -5.30
CA PRO A 30 3.89 -2.47 -4.38
C PRO A 30 5.15 -1.67 -4.06
N ASP A 31 5.70 -0.93 -5.02
CA ASP A 31 6.90 -0.09 -4.97
C ASP A 31 6.66 1.34 -4.50
N GLN A 32 5.41 1.66 -4.12
CA GLN A 32 5.09 3.02 -3.70
C GLN A 32 5.68 3.35 -2.33
N ASP A 33 6.63 4.29 -2.31
CA ASP A 33 7.30 4.79 -1.11
C ASP A 33 6.63 6.03 -0.48
N GLN A 34 5.68 6.65 -1.19
CA GLN A 34 4.92 7.83 -0.76
C GLN A 34 3.51 7.85 -1.36
N GLY A 35 2.50 8.17 -0.54
CA GLY A 35 1.10 8.23 -0.94
C GLY A 35 0.27 9.13 -0.04
N PHE A 36 -0.83 9.67 -0.57
CA PHE A 36 -1.75 10.53 0.19
C PHE A 36 -2.57 9.72 1.20
N CYS A 37 -2.66 10.21 2.43
CA CYS A 37 -3.47 9.64 3.49
C CYS A 37 -4.79 10.39 3.62
N GLU A 38 -5.90 9.71 3.31
CA GLU A 38 -7.24 10.29 3.44
C GLU A 38 -7.66 10.59 4.88
N ALA A 39 -7.01 9.95 5.87
CA ALA A 39 -7.32 10.15 7.29
C ALA A 39 -6.65 11.39 7.89
N CYS A 40 -5.38 11.66 7.59
CA CYS A 40 -4.62 12.77 8.18
C CYS A 40 -4.21 13.87 7.20
N GLY A 41 -4.49 13.69 5.90
CA GLY A 41 -4.08 14.61 4.84
C GLY A 41 -2.58 14.63 4.52
N GLY A 42 -1.79 13.78 5.20
CA GLY A 42 -0.36 13.64 4.96
C GLY A 42 -0.04 12.90 3.65
N LYS A 43 1.23 12.94 3.22
CA LYS A 43 1.74 12.22 2.03
C LYS A 43 2.72 11.11 2.40
N THR A 44 2.36 10.35 3.43
CA THR A 44 3.25 9.41 4.13
C THR A 44 2.72 7.98 4.12
N ILE A 45 1.77 7.63 3.24
CA ILE A 45 1.40 6.22 3.04
C ILE A 45 2.53 5.50 2.28
N VAL A 46 3.01 4.39 2.83
CA VAL A 46 4.11 3.58 2.26
C VAL A 46 3.65 2.13 2.14
N SER A 47 3.96 1.48 1.01
CA SER A 47 3.69 0.06 0.79
C SER A 47 4.42 -0.83 1.80
N ALA A 48 3.76 -1.91 2.23
CA ALA A 48 4.33 -2.92 3.11
C ALA A 48 5.55 -3.61 2.51
N LEU A 49 5.65 -3.76 1.18
CA LEU A 49 6.82 -4.38 0.55
C LEU A 49 8.05 -3.47 0.59
N VAL A 50 7.85 -2.15 0.40
CA VAL A 50 8.89 -1.14 0.59
C VAL A 50 9.33 -1.14 2.06
N LEU A 51 8.39 -1.14 3.01
CA LEU A 51 8.71 -1.18 4.45
C LEU A 51 9.44 -2.47 4.87
N ALA A 52 9.14 -3.59 4.22
CA ALA A 52 9.81 -4.87 4.44
C ALA A 52 11.19 -4.96 3.74
N GLY A 53 11.54 -4.00 2.87
CA GLY A 53 12.79 -4.01 2.10
C GLY A 53 12.86 -5.14 1.07
N LEU A 54 11.71 -5.56 0.52
CA LEU A 54 11.64 -6.65 -0.46
C LEU A 54 11.77 -6.18 -1.91
N ILE A 55 11.74 -4.86 -2.12
CA ILE A 55 11.85 -4.16 -3.40
C ILE A 55 12.53 -2.81 -3.22
#